data_AF-A0A316KIV7-F1
#
_entry.id   AF-A0A316KIV7-F1
#
_cell.length_a   1.000
_cell.length_b   1.000
_cell.length_c   1.000
_cell.angle_alpha   90.00
_cell.angle_beta   90.00
_cell.angle_gamma   90.00
#
_symmetry.space_group_name_H-M   'P 1'
#
loop_
_entity.id
_entity.type
_entity.pdbx_description
1 polymer ?
#
loop_
_entity_poly.entity_id
_entity_poly.type
_entity_poly.pdbx_seq_one_letter_code
_entity_poly.pdbx_strand_id
1 'polypeptide(L)'
;MSEKEPCCPDKDPTPSMGENTIETASLAQHDSFWIEWRVACSVPTSSWDSTSFTTAGVHYDTFQKYYPRIRTAMIGMYSSPSLGAQYLPDVVESGSTYPVTAYADSATNLYKLVAKGGSIINSPSAYYLTKTQLDALKAHPALMEQDLGLPLTSVSGEYWIYTITSLKDSNLFFQSTVAPTVQYGTRPLHPIYNTPGGATQSLILNNMDTTLWLKSTTYEVFAPTVLPNLKCNSLVK
;
A
#
# COMPACT_ATOMS: atom_id res chain seq x y z
N MET A 1 51.19 63.23 -2.57
CA MET A 1 50.02 62.79 -1.78
C MET A 1 49.00 62.28 -2.77
N SER A 2 49.09 60.99 -3.05
CA SER A 2 48.19 60.22 -3.91
C SER A 2 47.44 59.28 -2.98
N GLU A 3 46.16 59.04 -3.29
CA GLU A 3 45.28 57.93 -2.87
C GLU A 3 43.91 58.44 -2.42
N LYS A 4 42.91 58.11 -3.24
CA LYS A 4 41.60 57.60 -2.81
C LYS A 4 40.89 57.06 -4.06
N GLU A 5 41.09 55.77 -4.32
CA GLU A 5 40.12 54.96 -5.07
C GLU A 5 38.92 54.69 -4.16
N PRO A 6 37.68 54.82 -4.63
CA PRO A 6 36.53 54.20 -4.00
C PRO A 6 36.33 52.77 -4.53
N CYS A 7 36.30 51.83 -3.59
CA CYS A 7 36.05 50.41 -3.74
C CYS A 7 34.76 50.06 -4.51
N CYS A 8 34.81 48.89 -5.15
CA CYS A 8 33.74 48.16 -5.83
C CYS A 8 32.39 48.17 -5.07
N PRO A 9 31.24 48.24 -5.78
CA PRO A 9 29.96 47.91 -5.17
C PRO A 9 29.79 46.39 -5.03
N ASP A 10 29.17 46.03 -3.92
CA ASP A 10 28.93 44.68 -3.41
C ASP A 10 28.33 43.72 -4.43
N LYS A 11 28.80 42.46 -4.37
CA LYS A 11 28.16 41.31 -5.01
C LYS A 11 26.76 41.15 -4.41
N ASP A 12 25.74 41.17 -5.26
CA ASP A 12 24.40 40.71 -4.94
C ASP A 12 24.45 39.35 -4.24
N PRO A 13 23.80 39.17 -3.07
CA PRO A 13 23.65 37.85 -2.50
C PRO A 13 22.65 37.07 -3.36
N THR A 14 23.17 36.02 -4.02
CA THR A 14 22.37 34.94 -4.61
C THR A 14 21.24 34.54 -3.65
N PRO A 15 19.98 34.38 -4.11
CA PRO A 15 18.92 33.90 -3.26
C PRO A 15 19.26 32.49 -2.81
N SER A 16 19.39 32.30 -1.50
CA SER A 16 19.35 30.99 -0.86
C SER A 16 18.06 30.29 -1.29
N MET A 17 18.17 29.25 -2.13
CA MET A 17 17.07 28.32 -2.32
C MET A 17 16.84 27.66 -0.98
N GLY A 18 15.76 28.07 -0.30
CA GLY A 18 15.36 27.48 0.97
C GLY A 18 15.29 25.97 0.82
N GLU A 19 16.03 25.27 1.68
CA GLU A 19 15.80 23.87 1.94
C GLU A 19 14.32 23.73 2.30
N ASN A 20 13.52 23.12 1.42
CA ASN A 20 12.19 22.64 1.79
C ASN A 20 12.41 21.54 2.82
N THR A 21 12.54 21.92 4.09
CA THR A 21 12.48 20.99 5.21
C THR A 21 11.10 20.35 5.17
N ILE A 22 11.04 19.11 4.73
CA ILE A 22 9.84 18.29 4.86
C ILE A 22 9.59 18.15 6.36
N GLU A 23 8.54 18.78 6.85
CA GLU A 23 8.17 18.74 8.26
C GLU A 23 7.86 17.29 8.65
N THR A 24 8.68 16.72 9.54
CA THR A 24 8.49 15.35 10.01
C THR A 24 7.36 15.28 11.03
N ALA A 25 6.30 14.54 10.74
CA ALA A 25 5.21 14.25 11.65
C ALA A 25 5.59 13.16 12.66
N SER A 26 5.21 13.37 13.93
CA SER A 26 5.23 12.35 14.97
C SER A 26 4.08 11.35 14.81
N LEU A 27 4.21 10.17 15.44
CA LEU A 27 3.13 9.18 15.51
C LEU A 27 1.81 9.79 16.01
N ALA A 28 1.87 10.61 17.06
CA ALA A 28 0.69 11.26 17.62
C ALA A 28 0.01 12.20 16.60
N GLN A 29 0.79 12.94 15.81
CA GLN A 29 0.25 13.79 14.74
C GLN A 29 -0.42 12.96 13.64
N HIS A 30 0.15 11.81 13.29
CA HIS A 30 -0.43 10.92 12.27
C HIS A 30 -1.72 10.23 12.74
N ASP A 31 -1.78 9.81 14.00
CA ASP A 31 -3.00 9.26 14.60
C ASP A 31 -4.09 10.32 14.70
N SER A 32 -3.75 11.53 15.17
CA SER A 32 -4.66 12.67 15.19
C SER A 32 -5.19 13.02 13.80
N PHE A 33 -4.33 13.02 12.79
CA PHE A 33 -4.74 13.25 11.40
C PHE A 33 -5.87 12.30 10.98
N TRP A 34 -5.71 10.98 11.17
CA TRP A 34 -6.76 10.03 10.76
C TRP A 34 -8.04 10.16 11.59
N ILE A 35 -7.95 10.55 12.86
CA ILE A 35 -9.13 10.84 13.68
C ILE A 35 -9.87 12.07 13.13
N GLU A 36 -9.15 13.18 12.94
CA GLU A 36 -9.70 14.45 12.47
C GLU A 36 -10.27 14.33 11.05
N TRP A 37 -9.55 13.65 10.16
CA TRP A 37 -9.98 13.42 8.78
C TRP A 37 -11.28 12.61 8.74
N ARG A 38 -11.41 11.56 9.57
CA ARG A 38 -12.65 10.76 9.66
C ARG A 38 -13.84 11.58 10.16
N VAL A 39 -13.62 12.43 11.17
CA VAL A 39 -14.65 13.35 11.67
C VAL A 39 -15.06 14.35 10.59
N ALA A 40 -14.09 14.98 9.92
CA ALA A 40 -14.34 15.94 8.86
C ALA A 40 -15.11 15.34 7.67
N CYS A 41 -14.83 14.06 7.35
CA CYS A 41 -15.49 13.33 6.27
C CYS A 41 -16.75 12.57 6.69
N SER A 42 -17.24 12.78 7.91
CA SER A 42 -18.45 12.09 8.42
C SER A 42 -18.37 10.56 8.30
N VAL A 43 -17.17 9.99 8.42
CA VAL A 43 -16.95 8.54 8.39
C VAL A 43 -17.31 7.98 9.76
N PRO A 44 -18.22 6.99 9.88
CA PRO A 44 -18.58 6.40 11.16
C PRO A 44 -17.35 5.84 11.87
N THR A 45 -17.06 6.33 13.08
CA THR A 45 -15.89 5.92 13.86
C THR A 45 -16.09 4.60 14.62
N SER A 46 -17.33 4.09 14.67
CA SER A 46 -17.73 2.97 15.53
C SER A 46 -18.01 1.65 14.80
N SER A 47 -18.16 1.63 13.48
CA SER A 47 -18.33 0.38 12.71
C SER A 47 -17.98 0.55 11.23
N TRP A 48 -17.01 -0.24 10.78
CA TRP A 48 -16.61 -0.36 9.38
C TRP A 48 -17.65 -1.07 8.51
N ASP A 49 -18.58 -1.80 9.13
CA ASP A 49 -19.69 -2.51 8.47
C ASP A 49 -20.68 -1.56 7.78
N SER A 50 -20.51 -0.26 8.02
CA SER A 50 -21.31 0.82 7.46
C SER A 50 -20.74 1.42 6.17
N THR A 51 -19.53 1.02 5.76
CA THR A 51 -18.88 1.47 4.53
C THR A 51 -18.79 0.34 3.51
N SER A 52 -18.80 0.66 2.21
CA SER A 52 -18.48 -0.30 1.16
C SER A 52 -17.18 0.08 0.46
N PHE A 53 -16.46 -0.90 -0.06
CA PHE A 53 -15.18 -0.73 -0.71
C PHE A 53 -15.21 -1.40 -2.09
N THR A 54 -14.78 -0.67 -3.11
CA THR A 54 -14.70 -1.17 -4.48
C THR A 54 -13.32 -0.92 -5.06
N THR A 55 -12.80 -1.88 -5.81
CA THR A 55 -11.60 -1.76 -6.61
C THR A 55 -11.98 -1.47 -8.06
N ALA A 56 -11.29 -0.53 -8.71
CA ALA A 56 -11.40 -0.27 -10.14
C ALA A 56 -10.35 -1.10 -10.91
N GLY A 57 -10.31 -2.40 -10.64
CA GLY A 57 -9.33 -3.32 -11.22
C GLY A 57 -9.77 -3.93 -12.54
N VAL A 58 -8.92 -4.82 -13.06
CA VAL A 58 -9.21 -5.61 -14.24
C VAL A 58 -10.30 -6.65 -13.95
N HIS A 59 -11.16 -6.95 -14.91
CA HIS A 59 -12.27 -7.88 -14.71
C HIS A 59 -11.82 -9.34 -14.72
N TYR A 60 -12.24 -10.11 -13.71
CA TYR A 60 -11.93 -11.54 -13.64
C TYR A 60 -12.46 -12.33 -14.85
N ASP A 61 -13.62 -11.96 -15.40
CA ASP A 61 -14.18 -12.60 -16.60
C ASP A 61 -13.29 -12.49 -17.84
N THR A 62 -12.62 -11.35 -17.97
CA THR A 62 -11.65 -11.14 -19.06
C THR A 62 -10.36 -11.89 -18.77
N PHE A 63 -9.91 -11.90 -17.51
CA PHE A 63 -8.75 -12.68 -17.07
C PHE A 63 -8.91 -14.18 -17.38
N GLN A 64 -10.03 -14.78 -17.01
CA GLN A 64 -10.26 -16.21 -17.24
C GLN A 64 -10.27 -16.59 -18.72
N LYS A 65 -10.76 -15.69 -19.58
CA LYS A 65 -10.83 -15.91 -21.03
C LYS A 65 -9.47 -15.82 -21.70
N TYR A 66 -8.68 -14.80 -21.37
CA TYR A 66 -7.45 -14.48 -22.11
C TYR A 66 -6.16 -14.98 -21.43
N TYR A 67 -6.19 -15.31 -20.13
CA TYR A 67 -5.03 -15.79 -19.37
C TYR A 67 -5.27 -17.14 -18.69
N PRO A 68 -5.78 -18.16 -19.39
CA PRO A 68 -6.18 -19.43 -18.77
C PRO A 68 -5.01 -20.17 -18.11
N ARG A 69 -3.78 -20.03 -18.62
CA ARG A 69 -2.58 -20.65 -18.03
C ARG A 69 -2.23 -20.03 -16.67
N ILE A 70 -2.24 -18.70 -16.59
CA ILE A 70 -1.96 -17.97 -15.33
C ILE A 70 -3.08 -18.26 -14.33
N ARG A 71 -4.34 -18.22 -14.77
CA ARG A 71 -5.49 -18.60 -13.94
C ARG A 71 -5.34 -20.00 -13.34
N THR A 72 -5.01 -21.00 -14.15
CA THR A 72 -4.82 -22.38 -13.67
C THR A 72 -3.69 -22.47 -12.64
N ALA A 73 -2.57 -21.78 -12.89
CA ALA A 73 -1.46 -21.74 -11.93
C ALA A 73 -1.87 -21.06 -10.61
N MET A 74 -2.59 -19.93 -10.66
CA MET A 74 -3.10 -19.24 -9.47
C MET A 74 -4.09 -20.09 -8.68
N ILE A 75 -5.05 -20.76 -9.34
CA ILE A 75 -5.98 -21.68 -8.68
C ILE A 75 -5.22 -22.83 -8.01
N GLY A 76 -4.18 -23.35 -8.66
CA GLY A 76 -3.34 -24.43 -8.15
C GLY A 76 -2.53 -24.07 -6.89
N MET A 77 -2.42 -22.79 -6.53
CA MET A 77 -1.77 -22.36 -5.29
C MET A 77 -2.69 -22.38 -4.05
N TYR A 78 -4.00 -22.54 -4.24
CA TYR A 78 -4.92 -22.73 -3.13
C TYR A 78 -4.93 -24.19 -2.67
N SER A 79 -5.30 -24.42 -1.41
CA SER A 79 -5.41 -25.78 -0.85
C SER A 79 -6.51 -26.63 -1.52
N SER A 80 -7.44 -25.99 -2.24
CA SER A 80 -8.38 -26.67 -3.13
C SER A 80 -8.75 -25.80 -4.33
N PRO A 81 -9.17 -26.40 -5.46
CA PRO A 81 -9.70 -25.65 -6.60
C PRO A 81 -10.94 -24.82 -6.28
N SER A 82 -11.77 -25.25 -5.32
CA SER A 82 -12.96 -24.53 -4.89
C SER A 82 -12.62 -23.22 -4.17
N LEU A 83 -11.62 -23.24 -3.29
CA LEU A 83 -11.12 -22.02 -2.63
C LEU A 83 -10.49 -21.08 -3.66
N GLY A 84 -9.74 -21.62 -4.62
CA GLY A 84 -9.22 -20.83 -5.73
C GLY A 84 -10.33 -20.15 -6.53
N ALA A 85 -11.39 -20.87 -6.91
CA ALA A 85 -12.52 -20.29 -7.62
C ALA A 85 -13.27 -19.21 -6.79
N GLN A 86 -13.31 -19.37 -5.47
CA GLN A 86 -13.97 -18.42 -4.56
C GLN A 86 -13.19 -17.12 -4.39
N TYR A 87 -11.87 -17.18 -4.17
CA TYR A 87 -11.07 -16.00 -3.78
C TYR A 87 -10.28 -15.37 -4.92
N LEU A 88 -10.01 -16.11 -5.99
CA LEU A 88 -9.23 -15.58 -7.11
C LEU A 88 -9.86 -14.36 -7.81
N PRO A 89 -11.20 -14.23 -7.93
CA PRO A 89 -11.80 -13.02 -8.49
C PRO A 89 -11.33 -11.75 -7.77
N ASP A 90 -11.44 -11.70 -6.44
CA ASP A 90 -11.04 -10.54 -5.64
C ASP A 90 -9.54 -10.23 -5.75
N VAL A 91 -8.71 -11.29 -5.81
CA VAL A 91 -7.26 -11.16 -5.96
C VAL A 91 -6.87 -10.59 -7.34
N VAL A 92 -7.60 -10.96 -8.39
CA VAL A 92 -7.36 -10.43 -9.75
C VAL A 92 -7.88 -9.01 -9.85
N GLU A 93 -9.08 -8.75 -9.32
CA GLU A 93 -9.75 -7.45 -9.34
C GLU A 93 -9.13 -6.44 -8.37
N SER A 94 -8.22 -6.85 -7.48
CA SER A 94 -7.37 -5.93 -6.72
C SER A 94 -6.33 -5.23 -7.60
N GLY A 95 -6.08 -5.72 -8.82
CA GLY A 95 -5.06 -5.22 -9.72
C GLY A 95 -5.61 -4.35 -10.86
N SER A 96 -4.95 -3.24 -11.19
CA SER A 96 -5.17 -2.48 -12.44
C SER A 96 -4.52 -3.15 -13.66
N THR A 97 -3.68 -4.16 -13.44
CA THR A 97 -3.08 -5.01 -14.47
C THR A 97 -3.32 -6.48 -14.16
N TYR A 98 -3.40 -7.33 -15.19
CA TYR A 98 -3.52 -8.76 -14.98
C TYR A 98 -2.26 -9.34 -14.33
N PRO A 99 -2.40 -10.32 -13.42
CA PRO A 99 -1.25 -10.94 -12.76
C PRO A 99 -0.24 -11.53 -13.76
N VAL A 100 1.05 -11.29 -13.50
CA VAL A 100 2.17 -11.91 -14.20
C VAL A 100 2.95 -12.81 -13.25
N THR A 101 3.56 -13.88 -13.78
CA THR A 101 4.38 -14.81 -12.99
C THR A 101 5.68 -14.14 -12.54
N ALA A 102 6.05 -14.38 -11.29
CA ALA A 102 7.33 -14.02 -10.73
C ALA A 102 7.87 -15.21 -9.89
N TYR A 103 9.17 -15.19 -9.61
CA TYR A 103 9.84 -16.28 -8.92
C TYR A 103 10.75 -15.75 -7.82
N ALA A 104 10.70 -16.39 -6.67
CA ALA A 104 11.54 -16.10 -5.53
C ALA A 104 12.51 -17.27 -5.34
N ASP A 105 13.81 -16.98 -5.30
CA ASP A 105 14.80 -17.99 -4.97
C ASP A 105 14.88 -18.22 -3.46
N SER A 106 15.56 -19.28 -3.03
CA SER A 106 15.73 -19.58 -1.61
C SER A 106 16.31 -18.38 -0.86
N ALA A 107 15.82 -18.15 0.36
CA ALA A 107 16.12 -17.00 1.20
C ALA A 107 15.65 -15.63 0.67
N THR A 108 14.92 -15.56 -0.45
CA THR A 108 14.27 -14.32 -0.89
C THR A 108 13.22 -13.88 0.13
N ASN A 109 13.28 -12.63 0.55
CA ASN A 109 12.35 -12.02 1.49
C ASN A 109 11.30 -11.17 0.78
N LEU A 110 10.05 -11.35 1.16
CA LEU A 110 8.92 -10.50 0.83
C LEU A 110 8.29 -9.97 2.11
N TYR A 111 7.59 -8.85 2.02
CA TYR A 111 7.20 -8.05 3.17
C TYR A 111 5.69 -7.85 3.22
N LYS A 112 5.12 -7.89 4.42
CA LYS A 112 3.71 -7.62 4.64
C LYS A 112 3.55 -6.46 5.60
N LEU A 113 2.87 -5.42 5.14
CA LEU A 113 2.49 -4.29 5.96
C LEU A 113 1.17 -4.60 6.68
N VAL A 114 1.12 -4.37 7.98
CA VAL A 114 -0.05 -4.62 8.84
C VAL A 114 -0.25 -3.42 9.74
N ALA A 115 -1.45 -2.87 9.86
CA ALA A 115 -1.74 -1.83 10.84
C ALA A 115 -1.39 -2.31 12.26
N LYS A 116 -0.83 -1.43 13.11
CA LYS A 116 -0.48 -1.76 14.50
C LYS A 116 -1.64 -2.45 15.23
N GLY A 117 -1.34 -3.52 15.94
CA GLY A 117 -2.33 -4.30 16.68
C GLY A 117 -3.12 -5.29 15.81
N GLY A 118 -2.89 -5.30 14.49
CA GLY A 118 -3.41 -6.31 13.59
C GLY A 118 -2.65 -7.64 13.68
N SER A 119 -3.35 -8.76 13.53
CA SER A 119 -2.79 -10.12 13.58
C SER A 119 -2.79 -10.77 12.18
N ILE A 120 -2.06 -10.19 11.22
CA ILE A 120 -2.29 -10.51 9.79
C ILE A 120 -1.17 -11.34 9.13
N ILE A 121 0.01 -11.54 9.72
CA ILE A 121 1.01 -12.42 9.07
C ILE A 121 0.53 -13.88 8.97
N ASN A 122 -0.20 -14.38 9.97
CA ASN A 122 -0.76 -15.74 9.96
C ASN A 122 -2.10 -15.86 9.24
N SER A 123 -2.56 -14.80 8.57
CA SER A 123 -3.77 -14.83 7.75
C SER A 123 -3.47 -15.34 6.32
N PRO A 124 -4.49 -15.84 5.60
CA PRO A 124 -4.37 -16.22 4.19
C PRO A 124 -4.34 -15.03 3.23
N SER A 125 -4.27 -13.77 3.73
CA SER A 125 -4.21 -12.60 2.86
C SER A 125 -2.90 -12.60 2.05
N ALA A 126 -3.05 -12.52 0.73
CA ALA A 126 -2.00 -12.79 -0.23
C ALA A 126 -1.14 -11.57 -0.61
N TYR A 127 -1.38 -10.40 -0.02
CA TYR A 127 -0.74 -9.14 -0.43
C TYR A 127 0.58 -8.92 0.30
N TYR A 128 1.66 -8.91 -0.48
CA TYR A 128 3.04 -8.70 -0.03
C TYR A 128 3.77 -7.71 -0.95
N LEU A 129 4.97 -7.32 -0.54
CA LEU A 129 5.86 -6.38 -1.23
C LEU A 129 7.24 -7.00 -1.40
N THR A 130 7.92 -6.71 -2.49
CA THR A 130 9.38 -6.93 -2.60
C THR A 130 10.14 -5.91 -1.77
N LYS A 131 11.44 -6.14 -1.54
CA LYS A 131 12.29 -5.16 -0.85
C LYS A 131 12.30 -3.80 -1.56
N THR A 132 12.43 -3.80 -2.88
CA THR A 132 12.41 -2.57 -3.69
C THR A 132 11.11 -1.80 -3.53
N GLN A 133 9.97 -2.49 -3.48
CA GLN A 133 8.66 -1.86 -3.27
C GLN A 133 8.55 -1.29 -1.85
N LEU A 134 8.98 -2.05 -0.84
CA LEU A 134 8.98 -1.56 0.54
C LEU A 134 9.87 -0.32 0.70
N ASP A 135 11.06 -0.31 0.09
CA ASP A 135 11.98 0.82 0.16
C ASP A 135 11.41 2.07 -0.53
N ALA A 136 10.74 1.90 -1.67
CA ALA A 136 10.07 3.01 -2.35
C ALA A 136 8.95 3.61 -1.48
N LEU A 137 8.17 2.79 -0.79
CA LEU A 137 7.11 3.26 0.10
C LEU A 137 7.69 3.99 1.32
N LYS A 138 8.78 3.48 1.91
CA LYS A 138 9.48 4.15 3.02
C LYS A 138 10.12 5.47 2.59
N ALA A 139 10.51 5.61 1.33
CA ALA A 139 11.02 6.86 0.77
C ALA A 139 9.90 7.89 0.49
N HIS A 140 8.65 7.43 0.33
CA HIS A 140 7.48 8.27 0.04
C HIS A 140 6.33 8.03 1.03
N PRO A 141 6.56 8.23 2.36
CA PRO A 141 5.61 7.86 3.40
C PRO A 141 4.24 8.55 3.26
N ALA A 142 4.19 9.77 2.71
CA ALA A 142 2.95 10.53 2.49
C ALA A 142 1.99 9.91 1.45
N LEU A 143 2.50 9.02 0.59
CA LEU A 143 1.75 8.38 -0.49
C LEU A 143 1.49 6.90 -0.22
N MET A 144 2.05 6.34 0.85
CA MET A 144 2.04 4.89 1.05
C MET A 144 0.63 4.29 1.06
N GLU A 145 -0.29 4.84 1.86
CA GLU A 145 -1.67 4.33 1.94
C GLU A 145 -2.42 4.47 0.61
N GLN A 146 -2.09 5.51 -0.16
CA GLN A 146 -2.69 5.84 -1.46
C GLN A 146 -2.19 4.91 -2.56
N ASP A 147 -0.88 4.66 -2.62
CA ASP A 147 -0.26 3.79 -3.62
C ASP A 147 -0.60 2.31 -3.38
N LEU A 148 -0.73 1.92 -2.12
CA LEU A 148 -1.16 0.56 -1.71
C LEU A 148 -2.67 0.35 -1.75
N GLY A 149 -3.45 1.40 -2.03
CA GLY A 149 -4.90 1.32 -2.11
C GLY A 149 -5.59 0.86 -0.83
N LEU A 150 -4.99 1.15 0.34
CA LEU A 150 -5.46 0.60 1.62
C LEU A 150 -6.85 1.13 1.97
N PRO A 151 -7.83 0.28 2.32
CA PRO A 151 -9.10 0.75 2.87
C PRO A 151 -8.87 1.47 4.20
N LEU A 152 -9.79 2.35 4.60
CA LEU A 152 -9.72 3.10 5.85
C LEU A 152 -9.64 2.19 7.10
N THR A 153 -10.10 0.94 7.02
CA THR A 153 -9.94 -0.08 8.08
C THR A 153 -8.47 -0.45 8.35
N SER A 154 -7.62 -0.25 7.35
CA SER A 154 -6.23 -0.71 7.31
C SER A 154 -5.23 0.44 7.37
N VAL A 155 -5.69 1.70 7.40
CA VAL A 155 -4.82 2.85 7.62
C VAL A 155 -4.52 3.04 9.12
N SER A 156 -3.30 3.43 9.44
CA SER A 156 -2.82 3.59 10.81
C SER A 156 -1.72 4.64 10.90
N GLY A 157 -1.49 5.22 12.09
CA GLY A 157 -0.27 5.99 12.34
C GLY A 157 0.99 5.13 12.46
N GLU A 158 0.82 3.83 12.72
CA GLU A 158 1.92 2.89 12.86
C GLU A 158 1.58 1.55 12.20
N TYR A 159 2.58 0.97 11.55
CA TYR A 159 2.49 -0.32 10.89
C TYR A 159 3.57 -1.28 11.40
N TRP A 160 3.22 -2.56 11.43
CA TRP A 160 4.14 -3.66 11.63
C TRP A 160 4.46 -4.28 10.27
N ILE A 161 5.75 -4.28 9.93
CA ILE A 161 6.26 -4.91 8.72
C ILE A 161 6.78 -6.28 9.11
N TYR A 162 6.13 -7.32 8.61
CA TYR A 162 6.58 -8.69 8.75
C TYR A 162 7.27 -9.19 7.49
N THR A 163 8.08 -10.24 7.63
CA THR A 163 8.76 -10.90 6.50
C THR A 163 8.19 -12.29 6.26
N ILE A 164 8.10 -12.68 4.98
CA ILE A 164 7.95 -14.06 4.55
C ILE A 164 9.14 -14.42 3.65
N THR A 165 9.81 -15.52 3.96
CA THR A 165 11.05 -15.95 3.31
C THR A 165 10.79 -17.20 2.48
N SER A 166 11.21 -17.20 1.22
CA SER A 166 11.14 -18.38 0.37
C SER A 166 12.11 -19.46 0.88
N LEU A 167 11.62 -20.70 0.97
CA LEU A 167 12.40 -21.87 1.37
C LEU A 167 12.92 -22.70 0.19
N LYS A 168 12.59 -22.31 -1.04
CA LYS A 168 12.95 -23.03 -2.27
C LYS A 168 13.36 -22.06 -3.37
N ASP A 169 14.21 -22.56 -4.27
CA ASP A 169 14.52 -21.87 -5.51
C ASP A 169 13.34 -21.89 -6.47
N SER A 170 13.21 -20.85 -7.29
CA SER A 170 12.11 -20.73 -8.25
C SER A 170 10.71 -20.89 -7.64
N ASN A 171 10.51 -20.43 -6.41
CA ASN A 171 9.21 -20.47 -5.75
C ASN A 171 8.24 -19.49 -6.43
N LEU A 172 7.18 -20.02 -7.01
CA LEU A 172 6.25 -19.26 -7.85
C LEU A 172 5.40 -18.30 -7.00
N PHE A 173 5.28 -17.08 -7.49
CA PHE A 173 4.26 -16.12 -7.07
C PHE A 173 3.79 -15.26 -8.24
N PHE A 174 2.90 -14.30 -7.98
CA PHE A 174 2.42 -13.39 -9.02
C PHE A 174 2.60 -11.94 -8.62
N GLN A 175 2.65 -11.06 -9.62
CA GLN A 175 2.65 -9.62 -9.41
C GLN A 175 1.60 -8.94 -10.28
N SER A 176 1.04 -7.87 -9.75
CA SER A 176 0.18 -6.94 -10.49
C SER A 176 0.37 -5.53 -9.94
N THR A 177 -0.18 -4.54 -10.63
CA THR A 177 -0.26 -3.16 -10.16
C THR A 177 -1.53 -3.01 -9.34
N VAL A 178 -1.48 -2.42 -8.14
CA VAL A 178 -2.66 -2.15 -7.30
C VAL A 178 -3.64 -1.26 -8.07
N ALA A 179 -4.92 -1.62 -8.05
CA ALA A 179 -5.99 -0.85 -8.66
C ALA A 179 -6.33 0.40 -7.85
N PRO A 180 -6.88 1.46 -8.49
CA PRO A 180 -7.56 2.52 -7.76
C PRO A 180 -8.70 1.95 -6.91
N THR A 181 -8.95 2.55 -5.74
CA THR A 181 -10.01 2.09 -4.84
C THR A 181 -10.92 3.25 -4.45
N VAL A 182 -12.18 2.93 -4.21
CA VAL A 182 -13.19 3.87 -3.73
C VAL A 182 -13.88 3.26 -2.51
N GLN A 183 -13.86 3.98 -1.41
CA GLN A 183 -14.66 3.67 -0.23
C GLN A 183 -15.84 4.63 -0.16
N TYR A 184 -17.02 4.07 0.06
CA TYR A 184 -18.29 4.80 0.16
C TYR A 184 -18.77 4.84 1.60
N GLY A 185 -19.32 5.99 2.02
CA GLY A 185 -20.00 6.15 3.30
C GLY A 185 -21.38 5.50 3.34
N THR A 186 -22.11 5.69 4.44
CA THR A 186 -23.50 5.28 4.57
C THR A 186 -24.42 6.11 3.67
N ARG A 187 -25.61 5.55 3.35
CA ARG A 187 -26.53 6.09 2.34
C ARG A 187 -26.83 7.60 2.49
N PRO A 188 -26.88 8.35 1.37
CA PRO A 188 -26.60 7.90 0.00
C PRO A 188 -25.12 7.57 -0.18
N LEU A 189 -24.82 6.50 -0.94
CA LEU A 189 -23.45 6.07 -1.23
C LEU A 189 -22.72 7.21 -1.94
N HIS A 190 -21.88 7.92 -1.19
CA HIS A 190 -21.01 8.96 -1.71
C HIS A 190 -19.56 8.52 -1.50
N PRO A 191 -18.69 8.69 -2.50
CA PRO A 191 -17.25 8.46 -2.33
C PRO A 191 -16.72 9.34 -1.19
N ILE A 192 -16.14 8.72 -0.17
CA ILE A 192 -15.54 9.42 0.97
C ILE A 192 -14.01 9.39 0.92
N TYR A 193 -13.47 8.31 0.38
CA TYR A 193 -12.03 8.06 0.35
C TYR A 193 -11.72 7.33 -0.96
N ASN A 194 -10.80 7.92 -1.73
CA ASN A 194 -10.33 7.33 -2.96
C ASN A 194 -8.83 7.13 -2.84
N THR A 195 -8.34 6.08 -3.48
CA THR A 195 -6.90 5.89 -3.66
C THR A 195 -6.60 5.76 -5.16
N PRO A 196 -5.49 6.32 -5.64
CA PRO A 196 -5.05 6.10 -7.01
C PRO A 196 -4.54 4.67 -7.24
N GLY A 197 -4.08 3.98 -6.19
CA GLY A 197 -3.30 2.75 -6.35
C GLY A 197 -2.00 3.02 -7.11
N GLY A 198 -1.44 1.99 -7.73
CA GLY A 198 -0.25 2.12 -8.58
C GLY A 198 1.02 1.48 -8.02
N ALA A 199 1.05 1.11 -6.73
CA ALA A 199 2.12 0.27 -6.22
C ALA A 199 2.09 -1.10 -6.93
N THR A 200 3.24 -1.75 -7.05
CA THR A 200 3.26 -3.16 -7.41
C THR A 200 2.97 -3.99 -6.17
N GLN A 201 2.02 -4.92 -6.28
CA GLN A 201 1.71 -5.92 -5.26
C GLN A 201 2.27 -7.28 -5.65
N SER A 202 2.77 -8.03 -4.67
CA SER A 202 3.19 -9.42 -4.82
C SER A 202 2.15 -10.33 -4.18
N LEU A 203 1.60 -11.25 -4.96
CA LEU A 203 0.47 -12.11 -4.64
C LEU A 203 0.95 -13.51 -4.26
N ILE A 204 1.05 -13.77 -2.95
CA ILE A 204 1.50 -15.06 -2.40
C ILE A 204 0.28 -15.87 -1.95
N LEU A 205 -0.36 -16.56 -2.90
CA LEU A 205 -1.64 -17.25 -2.69
C LEU A 205 -1.51 -18.49 -1.79
N ASN A 206 -0.33 -19.10 -1.77
CA ASN A 206 0.03 -20.24 -0.95
C ASN A 206 0.84 -19.83 0.28
N ASN A 207 0.67 -18.61 0.80
CA ASN A 207 1.45 -18.10 1.93
C ASN A 207 1.29 -18.91 3.24
N MET A 208 0.35 -19.87 3.29
CA MET A 208 0.16 -20.79 4.40
C MET A 208 0.93 -22.11 4.25
N ASP A 209 1.56 -22.36 3.10
CA ASP A 209 2.39 -23.55 2.87
C ASP A 209 3.76 -23.37 3.54
N THR A 210 3.93 -23.99 4.70
CA THR A 210 5.16 -23.93 5.51
C THR A 210 6.33 -24.70 4.90
N THR A 211 6.11 -25.47 3.83
CA THR A 211 7.18 -26.12 3.07
C THR A 211 7.77 -25.20 1.99
N LEU A 212 7.08 -24.11 1.68
CA LEU A 212 7.49 -23.11 0.69
C LEU A 212 7.91 -21.79 1.34
N TRP A 213 7.30 -21.45 2.48
CA TRP A 213 7.44 -20.13 3.08
C TRP A 213 7.66 -20.19 4.59
N LEU A 214 8.64 -19.42 5.06
CA LEU A 214 8.86 -19.17 6.48
C LEU A 214 8.42 -17.75 6.84
N LYS A 215 7.46 -17.62 7.76
CA LYS A 215 6.96 -16.34 8.26
C LYS A 215 7.78 -15.89 9.48
N SER A 216 8.11 -14.60 9.56
CA SER A 216 8.80 -14.04 10.71
C SER A 216 7.90 -14.05 11.96
N THR A 217 8.51 -14.31 13.11
CA THR A 217 7.87 -14.16 14.44
C THR A 217 8.04 -12.76 15.01
N THR A 218 8.93 -11.96 14.42
CA THR A 218 9.19 -10.56 14.74
C THR A 218 8.72 -9.65 13.61
N TYR A 219 8.64 -8.36 13.92
CA TYR A 219 8.25 -7.31 12.99
C TYR A 219 9.14 -6.08 13.15
N GLU A 220 9.28 -5.32 12.08
CA GLU A 220 9.80 -3.94 12.12
C GLU A 220 8.63 -2.98 12.34
N VAL A 221 8.84 -1.95 13.17
CA VAL A 221 7.86 -0.86 13.35
C VAL A 221 8.15 0.23 12.33
N PHE A 222 7.10 0.66 11.62
CA PHE A 222 7.15 1.77 10.68
C PHE A 222 6.03 2.76 10.98
N ALA A 223 6.41 4.01 11.23
CA ALA A 223 5.48 5.13 11.35
C ALA A 223 5.77 6.11 10.21
N PRO A 224 4.80 6.43 9.32
CA PRO A 224 5.01 7.42 8.28
C PRO A 224 5.38 8.77 8.90
N THR A 225 6.51 9.34 8.48
CA THR A 225 7.03 10.61 9.03
C THR A 225 6.43 11.83 8.34
N VAL A 226 5.46 11.66 7.44
CA VAL A 226 4.79 12.76 6.74
C VAL A 226 3.31 12.44 6.71
N LEU A 227 2.47 13.45 6.98
CA LEU A 227 1.02 13.28 6.95
C LEU A 227 0.54 12.91 5.55
N PRO A 228 -0.51 12.08 5.42
CA PRO A 228 -1.12 11.77 4.14
C PRO A 228 -1.59 13.05 3.44
N ASN A 229 -1.30 13.18 2.14
CA ASN A 229 -1.76 14.31 1.33
C ASN A 229 -3.22 14.11 0.90
N LEU A 230 -4.14 14.15 1.86
CA LEU A 230 -5.57 13.98 1.63
C LEU A 230 -6.33 15.21 2.07
N LYS A 231 -7.25 15.64 1.22
CA LYS A 231 -8.26 16.63 1.56
C LYS A 231 -9.60 15.94 1.63
N CYS A 232 -10.34 16.21 2.70
CA CYS A 232 -11.73 15.82 2.74
C CYS A 232 -12.50 16.66 1.72
N ASN A 233 -12.93 16.06 0.62
CA ASN A 233 -13.84 16.71 -0.33
C ASN A 233 -15.28 16.66 0.21
N SER A 234 -15.46 16.96 1.51
CA SER A 234 -16.76 17.24 2.09
C SER A 234 -17.40 18.29 1.19
N LEU A 235 -18.48 17.86 0.54
CA LEU A 235 -19.22 18.63 -0.45
C LEU A 235 -19.38 20.06 0.05
N VAL A 236 -18.92 20.98 -0.80
CA VAL A 236 -19.38 22.37 -0.89
C VAL A 236 -20.82 22.45 -0.38
N LYS A 237 -21.02 23.15 0.74
CA LYS A 237 -22.33 23.75 1.01
C LYS A 237 -22.45 25.01 0.19
#